data_AF-A0A367V2N2-F1
#
_entry.id   AF-A0A367V2N2-F1
#
_cell.length_a   1.000
_cell.length_b   1.000
_cell.length_c   1.000
_cell.angle_alpha   90.00
_cell.angle_beta   90.00
_cell.angle_gamma   90.00
#
_symmetry.space_group_name_H-M   'P 1'
#
loop_
_entity.id
_entity.type
_entity.pdbx_description
1 polymer ?
#
loop_
_entity_poly.entity_id
_entity_poly.type
_entity_poly.pdbx_seq_one_letter_code
_entity_poly.pdbx_strand_id
1 'polypeptide(L)'
;MKPGVWQRLDIIARGLFPAFSVFVLLLINLLPISVPLLSTASPALALMAVFYWSVNRPDLLTGVTAFLLGLVQDLLMGLPLGVSPLVLLLVQTGSASQGRFFHNKPFSVMWWGFALVAIPALLVQWLLSSALIGALLPIKATLISYVLTAVLFPIVAWVLARAQNSLLRYV
;
A
#
# COMPACT_ATOMS: atom_id res chain seq x y z
N MET A 1 -23.23 16.12 24.75
CA MET A 1 -21.99 16.20 25.55
C MET A 1 -20.84 16.49 24.58
N LYS A 2 -20.10 17.60 24.75
CA LYS A 2 -19.01 17.96 23.84
C LYS A 2 -17.87 16.95 24.05
N PRO A 3 -17.37 16.26 23.01
CA PRO A 3 -16.25 15.33 23.18
C PRO A 3 -15.06 16.12 23.74
N GLY A 4 -14.50 15.64 24.85
CA GLY A 4 -13.33 16.23 25.47
C GLY A 4 -12.15 16.26 24.50
N VAL A 5 -11.21 17.18 24.71
CA VAL A 5 -10.01 17.33 23.85
C VAL A 5 -9.28 16.00 23.64
N TRP A 6 -9.19 15.18 24.70
CA TRP A 6 -8.62 13.84 24.68
C TRP A 6 -9.35 12.86 23.75
N GLN A 7 -10.67 12.93 23.70
CA GLN A 7 -11.49 12.08 22.84
C GLN A 7 -11.36 12.46 21.37
N ARG A 8 -11.21 13.77 21.07
CA ARG A 8 -10.95 14.26 19.71
C ARG A 8 -9.55 13.83 19.23
N LEU A 9 -8.54 13.92 20.10
CA LEU A 9 -7.19 13.47 19.79
C LEU A 9 -7.14 11.97 19.50
N ASP A 10 -7.87 11.16 20.26
CA ASP A 10 -7.91 9.70 20.05
C ASP A 10 -8.58 9.35 18.70
N ILE A 11 -9.67 10.03 18.33
CA ILE A 11 -10.32 9.87 17.02
C ILE A 11 -9.37 10.25 15.87
N ILE A 12 -8.65 11.37 16.00
CA ILE A 12 -7.71 11.82 14.97
C ILE A 12 -6.52 10.85 14.86
N ALA A 13 -5.95 10.43 15.98
CA ALA A 13 -4.81 9.49 16.01
C ALA A 13 -5.17 8.16 15.36
N ARG A 14 -6.36 7.63 15.64
CA ARG A 14 -6.87 6.40 15.03
C ARG A 14 -7.19 6.57 13.55
N GLY A 15 -7.64 7.76 13.14
CA GLY A 15 -7.85 8.11 11.74
C GLY A 15 -6.55 8.17 10.93
N LEU A 16 -5.45 8.62 11.56
CA LEU A 16 -4.14 8.71 10.92
C LEU A 16 -3.39 7.38 10.89
N PHE A 17 -3.81 6.39 11.67
CA PHE A 17 -3.08 5.13 11.82
C PHE A 17 -2.85 4.40 10.47
N PRO A 18 -3.85 4.25 9.58
CA PRO A 18 -3.62 3.63 8.27
C PRO A 18 -2.59 4.37 7.43
N ALA A 19 -2.72 5.69 7.32
CA ALA A 19 -1.76 6.51 6.57
C ALA A 19 -0.34 6.41 7.16
N PHE A 20 -0.22 6.44 8.49
CA PHE A 20 1.04 6.27 9.18
C PHE A 20 1.66 4.89 8.92
N SER A 21 0.86 3.82 8.90
CA SER A 21 1.36 2.47 8.61
C SER A 21 1.90 2.33 7.19
N VAL A 22 1.25 2.96 6.19
CA VAL A 22 1.76 3.03 4.81
C VAL A 22 3.08 3.80 4.78
N PHE A 23 3.15 4.93 5.47
CA PHE A 23 4.36 5.74 5.56
C PHE A 23 5.53 4.97 6.20
N VAL A 24 5.29 4.25 7.29
CA VAL A 24 6.32 3.41 7.93
C VAL A 24 6.79 2.30 6.97
N LEU A 25 5.88 1.65 6.25
CA LEU A 25 6.23 0.62 5.27
C LEU A 25 6.98 1.18 4.06
N LEU A 26 6.69 2.42 3.65
CA LEU A 26 7.49 3.16 2.68
C LEU A 26 8.92 3.38 3.18
N LEU A 27 9.09 3.82 4.43
CA LEU A 27 10.42 4.02 5.02
C LEU A 27 11.20 2.71 5.16
N ILE A 28 10.55 1.62 5.55
CA ILE A 28 11.18 0.29 5.59
C ILE A 28 11.69 -0.11 4.19
N ASN A 29 11.00 0.29 3.13
CA ASN A 29 11.43 0.02 1.76
C ASN A 29 12.73 0.73 1.37
N LEU A 30 13.06 1.85 2.02
CA LEU A 30 14.29 2.60 1.79
C LEU A 30 15.49 1.99 2.53
N LEU A 31 15.26 1.06 3.46
CA LEU A 31 16.37 0.43 4.17
C LEU A 31 17.18 -0.44 3.20
N PRO A 32 18.50 -0.23 3.09
CA PRO A 32 19.36 -1.05 2.24
C PRO A 32 19.52 -2.44 2.85
N ILE A 33 18.60 -3.35 2.55
CA ILE A 33 18.65 -4.72 3.02
C ILE A 33 19.58 -5.52 2.11
N SER A 34 20.71 -6.01 2.64
CA SER A 34 21.73 -6.76 1.90
C SER A 34 21.33 -8.23 1.60
N VAL A 35 20.12 -8.45 1.09
CA VAL A 35 19.66 -9.76 0.62
C VAL A 35 19.74 -9.78 -0.92
N PRO A 36 20.39 -10.78 -1.56
CA PRO A 36 20.62 -10.78 -3.01
C PRO A 36 19.37 -10.54 -3.86
N LEU A 37 18.23 -11.12 -3.47
CA LEU A 37 16.98 -10.95 -4.19
C LEU A 37 16.39 -9.53 -4.03
N LEU A 38 16.51 -8.94 -2.83
CA LEU A 38 16.08 -7.57 -2.53
C LEU A 38 17.02 -6.52 -3.15
N SER A 39 18.27 -6.88 -3.43
CA SER A 39 19.21 -6.02 -4.17
C SER A 39 18.86 -5.90 -5.66
N THR A 40 18.13 -6.87 -6.21
CA THR A 40 17.70 -6.87 -7.62
C THR A 40 16.37 -6.14 -7.81
N ALA A 41 15.44 -6.27 -6.86
CA ALA A 41 14.16 -5.58 -6.88
C ALA A 41 13.57 -5.47 -5.47
N SER A 42 12.95 -4.32 -5.17
CA SER A 42 12.28 -4.09 -3.89
C SER A 42 10.80 -4.50 -3.95
N PRO A 43 10.24 -5.08 -2.87
CA PRO A 43 8.80 -5.35 -2.78
C PRO A 43 8.02 -4.03 -2.67
N ALA A 44 6.81 -3.95 -3.22
CA ALA A 44 5.97 -2.76 -3.11
C ALA A 44 5.19 -2.75 -1.78
N LEU A 45 5.88 -2.53 -0.65
CA LEU A 45 5.27 -2.59 0.69
C LEU A 45 4.12 -1.57 0.88
N ALA A 46 4.25 -0.38 0.29
CA ALA A 46 3.20 0.63 0.32
C ALA A 46 1.93 0.17 -0.38
N LEU A 47 2.08 -0.50 -1.52
CA LEU A 47 0.99 -1.05 -2.31
C LEU A 47 0.20 -2.10 -1.50
N MET A 48 0.91 -2.97 -0.77
CA MET A 48 0.29 -3.97 0.13
C MET A 48 -0.59 -3.30 1.18
N ALA A 49 -0.06 -2.26 1.83
CA ALA A 49 -0.75 -1.56 2.89
C ALA A 49 -1.94 -0.76 2.39
N VAL A 50 -1.80 -0.05 1.26
CA VAL A 50 -2.90 0.66 0.61
C VAL A 50 -4.02 -0.34 0.26
N PHE A 51 -3.71 -1.45 -0.39
CA PHE A 51 -4.71 -2.49 -0.69
C PHE A 51 -5.40 -2.99 0.58
N TYR A 52 -4.64 -3.36 1.60
CA TYR A 52 -5.19 -3.88 2.86
C TYR A 52 -6.19 -2.91 3.50
N TRP A 53 -5.80 -1.63 3.63
CA TRP A 53 -6.65 -0.62 4.25
C TRP A 53 -7.84 -0.23 3.39
N SER A 54 -7.66 -0.17 2.06
CA SER A 54 -8.77 0.11 1.15
C SER A 54 -9.86 -0.97 1.19
N VAL A 55 -9.48 -2.24 1.38
CA VAL A 55 -10.46 -3.33 1.53
C VAL A 55 -11.13 -3.32 2.90
N ASN A 56 -10.35 -3.17 3.98
CA ASN A 56 -10.86 -3.36 5.35
C ASN A 56 -11.48 -2.10 5.98
N ARG A 57 -10.92 -0.92 5.69
CA ARG A 57 -11.33 0.38 6.25
C ARG A 57 -11.12 1.50 5.21
N PRO A 58 -11.86 1.47 4.08
CA PRO A 58 -11.76 2.50 3.04
C PRO A 58 -12.06 3.91 3.55
N ASP A 59 -12.83 4.02 4.63
CA ASP A 59 -13.19 5.29 5.26
C ASP A 59 -11.98 6.03 5.86
N LEU A 60 -10.94 5.28 6.28
CA LEU A 60 -9.74 5.84 6.92
C LEU A 60 -8.63 6.14 5.90
N LEU A 61 -8.48 5.28 4.87
CA LEU A 61 -7.52 5.48 3.79
C LEU A 61 -8.24 5.92 2.52
N THR A 62 -8.51 7.23 2.44
CA THR A 62 -9.17 7.89 1.30
C THR A 62 -8.25 7.98 0.09
N GLY A 63 -8.81 8.17 -1.10
CA GLY A 63 -8.04 8.35 -2.33
C GLY A 63 -7.07 9.53 -2.26
N VAL A 64 -7.45 10.59 -1.53
CA VAL A 64 -6.58 11.75 -1.26
C VAL A 64 -5.37 11.34 -0.42
N THR A 65 -5.55 10.56 0.64
CA THR A 65 -4.41 10.07 1.43
C THR A 65 -3.49 9.14 0.64
N ALA A 66 -4.04 8.24 -0.18
CA ALA A 66 -3.24 7.39 -1.07
C ALA A 66 -2.44 8.21 -2.09
N PHE A 67 -3.05 9.25 -2.66
CA PHE A 67 -2.38 10.17 -3.58
C PHE A 67 -1.21 10.90 -2.92
N LEU A 68 -1.44 11.50 -1.73
CA LEU A 68 -0.40 12.20 -0.97
C LEU A 68 0.74 11.26 -0.56
N LEU A 69 0.44 10.05 -0.13
CA LEU A 69 1.45 9.03 0.19
C LEU A 69 2.24 8.61 -1.04
N GLY A 70 1.59 8.52 -2.20
CA GLY A 70 2.28 8.28 -3.46
C GLY A 70 3.21 9.43 -3.85
N LEU A 71 2.84 10.69 -3.58
CA LEU A 71 3.72 11.84 -3.85
C LEU A 71 4.96 11.78 -2.95
N VAL A 72 4.77 11.45 -1.68
CA VAL A 72 5.86 11.20 -0.75
C VAL A 72 6.74 10.05 -1.23
N GLN A 73 6.15 8.96 -1.75
CA GLN A 73 6.89 7.85 -2.32
C GLN A 73 7.75 8.27 -3.51
N ASP A 74 7.21 9.02 -4.47
CA ASP A 74 8.00 9.47 -5.63
C ASP A 74 9.17 10.36 -5.20
N LEU A 75 8.93 11.29 -4.25
CA LEU A 75 9.96 12.18 -3.70
C LEU A 75 11.07 11.40 -2.97
N LEU A 76 10.71 10.38 -2.19
CA LEU A 76 11.67 9.58 -1.44
C LEU A 76 12.47 8.61 -2.32
N MET A 77 11.85 8.06 -3.35
CA MET A 77 12.47 7.07 -4.25
C MET A 77 13.16 7.72 -5.46
N GLY A 78 13.04 9.03 -5.64
CA GLY A 78 13.57 9.73 -6.82
C GLY A 78 12.88 9.32 -8.12
N LEU A 79 11.63 8.87 -8.05
CA LEU A 79 10.83 8.50 -9.22
C LEU A 79 10.26 9.76 -9.90
N PRO A 80 9.91 9.70 -11.19
CA PRO A 80 9.16 10.76 -11.83
C PRO A 80 7.87 11.06 -11.05
N LEU A 81 7.68 12.32 -10.67
CA LEU A 81 6.52 12.75 -9.89
C LEU A 81 5.22 12.43 -10.64
N GLY A 82 4.31 11.73 -9.97
CA GLY A 82 2.98 11.39 -10.50
C GLY A 82 2.78 9.90 -10.77
N VAL A 83 3.86 9.09 -10.81
CA VAL A 83 3.74 7.65 -11.08
C VAL A 83 3.14 6.91 -9.88
N SER A 84 3.79 6.97 -8.71
CA SER A 84 3.27 6.29 -7.51
C SER A 84 1.91 6.83 -7.03
N PRO A 85 1.63 8.15 -7.03
CA PRO A 85 0.31 8.69 -6.70
C PRO A 85 -0.79 8.09 -7.55
N LEU A 86 -0.59 7.99 -8.86
CA LEU A 86 -1.59 7.44 -9.77
C LEU A 86 -1.83 5.95 -9.49
N VAL A 87 -0.75 5.16 -9.34
CA VAL A 87 -0.85 3.73 -9.08
C VAL A 87 -1.56 3.46 -7.75
N LEU A 88 -1.16 4.16 -6.67
CA LEU A 88 -1.79 3.99 -5.36
C LEU A 88 -3.25 4.45 -5.36
N LEU A 89 -3.59 5.52 -6.08
CA LEU A 89 -4.98 6.00 -6.21
C LEU A 89 -5.84 4.98 -6.96
N LEU A 90 -5.36 4.40 -8.07
CA LEU A 90 -6.08 3.35 -8.81
C LEU A 90 -6.32 2.12 -7.93
N VAL A 91 -5.30 1.69 -7.19
CA VAL A 91 -5.41 0.53 -6.29
C VAL A 91 -6.37 0.84 -5.15
N GLN A 92 -6.30 2.04 -4.55
CA GLN A 92 -7.19 2.47 -3.48
C GLN A 92 -8.65 2.47 -3.96
N THR A 93 -8.93 3.13 -5.08
CA THR A 93 -10.30 3.31 -5.58
C THR A 93 -10.89 1.99 -6.07
N GLY A 94 -10.11 1.20 -6.80
CA GLY A 94 -10.50 -0.13 -7.25
C GLY A 94 -10.77 -1.07 -6.08
N SER A 95 -9.87 -1.13 -5.10
CA SER A 95 -10.01 -2.06 -3.96
C SER A 95 -11.10 -1.63 -2.98
N ALA A 96 -11.28 -0.32 -2.77
CA ALA A 96 -12.34 0.21 -1.93
C ALA A 96 -13.73 -0.13 -2.47
N SER A 97 -13.91 -0.08 -3.81
CA SER A 97 -15.17 -0.48 -4.45
C SER A 97 -15.52 -1.96 -4.22
N GLN A 98 -14.49 -2.80 -4.08
CA GLN A 98 -14.62 -4.25 -3.87
C GLN A 98 -14.61 -4.65 -2.39
N GLY A 99 -14.46 -3.72 -1.44
CA GLY A 99 -14.35 -4.03 0.00
C GLY A 99 -15.53 -4.86 0.55
N ARG A 100 -16.75 -4.65 0.03
CA ARG A 100 -17.94 -5.44 0.43
C ARG A 100 -17.86 -6.90 -0.03
N PHE A 101 -17.18 -7.20 -1.13
CA PHE A 101 -17.03 -8.56 -1.64
C PHE A 101 -16.13 -9.42 -0.74
N PHE A 102 -15.14 -8.79 -0.09
CA PHE A 102 -14.19 -9.48 0.80
C PHE A 102 -14.74 -9.71 2.22
N HIS A 103 -15.87 -9.08 2.58
CA HIS A 103 -16.49 -9.29 3.89
C HIS A 103 -16.89 -10.77 4.07
N ASN A 104 -16.49 -11.37 5.19
CA ASN A 104 -16.67 -12.81 5.52
C ASN A 104 -16.00 -13.83 4.57
N LYS A 105 -15.07 -13.40 3.71
CA LYS A 105 -14.28 -14.33 2.89
C LYS A 105 -13.02 -14.80 3.63
N PRO A 106 -12.53 -16.01 3.37
CA PRO A 106 -11.27 -16.47 3.94
C PRO A 106 -10.10 -15.62 3.42
N PHE A 107 -9.04 -15.54 4.21
CA PHE A 107 -7.83 -14.78 3.89
C PHE A 107 -7.26 -15.11 2.50
N SER A 108 -7.36 -16.37 2.06
CA SER A 108 -6.89 -16.81 0.74
C SER A 108 -7.54 -16.03 -0.42
N VAL A 109 -8.82 -15.66 -0.31
CA VAL A 109 -9.51 -14.86 -1.34
C VAL A 109 -8.94 -13.44 -1.40
N MET A 110 -8.65 -12.85 -0.23
CA MET A 110 -8.00 -11.53 -0.17
C MET A 110 -6.59 -11.57 -0.75
N TRP A 111 -5.83 -12.63 -0.46
CA TRP A 111 -4.48 -12.81 -0.99
C TRP A 111 -4.46 -12.94 -2.51
N TRP A 112 -5.32 -13.78 -3.08
CA TRP A 112 -5.47 -13.89 -4.54
C TRP A 112 -6.00 -12.60 -5.18
N GLY A 113 -6.93 -11.92 -4.51
CA GLY A 113 -7.41 -10.60 -4.94
C GLY A 113 -6.27 -9.58 -5.02
N PHE A 114 -5.40 -9.54 -3.99
CA PHE A 114 -4.22 -8.68 -4.02
C PHE A 114 -3.25 -9.08 -5.14
N ALA A 115 -2.94 -10.37 -5.29
CA ALA A 115 -2.05 -10.85 -6.35
C ALA A 115 -2.56 -10.41 -7.74
N LEU A 116 -3.87 -10.52 -7.98
CA LEU A 116 -4.48 -10.09 -9.22
C LEU A 116 -4.39 -8.56 -9.43
N VAL A 117 -4.59 -7.75 -8.38
CA VAL A 117 -4.50 -6.28 -8.44
C VAL A 117 -3.06 -5.78 -8.57
N ALA A 118 -2.09 -6.49 -7.99
CA ALA A 118 -0.69 -6.12 -8.02
C ALA A 118 -0.08 -6.20 -9.45
N ILE A 119 -0.60 -7.09 -10.31
CA ILE A 119 -0.15 -7.23 -11.70
C ILE A 119 -0.33 -5.91 -12.47
N PRO A 120 -1.56 -5.39 -12.70
CA PRO A 120 -1.75 -4.14 -13.43
C PRO A 120 -1.12 -2.94 -12.71
N ALA A 121 -1.09 -2.92 -11.37
CA ALA A 121 -0.47 -1.83 -10.62
C ALA A 121 1.04 -1.69 -10.93
N LEU A 122 1.79 -2.80 -10.84
CA LEU A 122 3.22 -2.79 -11.12
C LEU A 122 3.54 -2.64 -12.61
N LEU A 123 2.67 -3.14 -13.50
CA LEU A 123 2.80 -2.91 -14.94
C LEU A 123 2.60 -1.44 -15.31
N VAL A 124 1.58 -0.78 -14.75
CA VAL A 124 1.34 0.66 -14.95
C VAL A 124 2.50 1.47 -14.40
N GLN A 125 3.00 1.13 -13.21
CA GLN A 125 4.19 1.76 -12.63
C GLN A 125 5.39 1.64 -13.56
N TRP A 126 5.70 0.42 -14.02
CA TRP A 126 6.80 0.15 -14.93
C TRP A 126 6.66 0.89 -16.27
N LEU A 127 5.45 0.90 -16.85
CA LEU A 127 5.18 1.55 -18.13
C LEU A 127 5.35 3.06 -18.03
N LEU A 128 4.76 3.69 -17.01
CA LEU A 128 4.86 5.14 -16.79
C LEU A 128 6.29 5.55 -16.45
N SER A 129 6.97 4.82 -15.57
CA SER A 129 8.38 5.10 -15.26
C SER A 129 9.26 4.96 -16.50
N SER A 130 9.07 3.92 -17.31
CA SER A 130 9.84 3.72 -18.55
C SER A 130 9.59 4.83 -19.57
N ALA A 131 8.32 5.24 -19.74
CA ALA A 131 7.94 6.30 -20.66
C ALA A 131 8.51 7.67 -20.24
N LEU A 132 8.46 7.99 -18.94
CA LEU A 132 8.95 9.28 -18.42
C LEU A 132 10.48 9.38 -18.35
N ILE A 133 11.17 8.27 -18.10
CA ILE A 133 12.64 8.20 -18.15
C ILE A 133 13.15 8.18 -19.61
N GLY A 134 12.30 7.79 -20.56
CA GLY A 134 12.66 7.65 -21.97
C GLY A 134 13.46 6.38 -22.27
N ALA A 135 13.44 5.39 -21.37
CA ALA A 135 14.14 4.12 -21.51
C ALA A 135 13.30 2.97 -20.98
N LEU A 136 13.33 1.83 -21.67
CA LEU A 136 12.65 0.62 -21.20
C LEU A 136 13.39 0.05 -19.99
N LEU A 137 12.75 0.12 -18.82
CA LEU A 137 13.27 -0.50 -17.61
C LEU A 137 13.23 -2.03 -17.74
N PRO A 138 14.17 -2.76 -17.11
CA PRO A 138 14.21 -4.22 -17.21
C PRO A 138 12.96 -4.84 -16.57
N ILE A 139 12.09 -5.46 -17.38
CA ILE A 139 10.86 -6.10 -16.91
C ILE A 139 11.13 -7.20 -15.86
N LYS A 140 12.32 -7.82 -15.91
CA LYS A 140 12.77 -8.82 -14.93
C LYS A 140 12.70 -8.28 -13.49
N ALA A 141 13.10 -7.02 -13.26
CA ALA A 141 13.04 -6.42 -11.93
C ALA A 141 11.58 -6.25 -11.46
N THR A 142 10.68 -5.84 -12.35
CA THR A 142 9.24 -5.74 -12.08
C THR A 142 8.63 -7.10 -11.75
N LEU A 143 9.01 -8.17 -12.46
CA LEU A 143 8.53 -9.53 -12.19
C LEU A 143 9.00 -10.04 -10.81
N ILE A 144 10.27 -9.81 -10.46
CA ILE A 144 10.79 -10.18 -9.14
C ILE A 144 10.07 -9.36 -8.06
N SER A 145 9.90 -8.05 -8.27
CA SER A 145 9.14 -7.19 -7.36
C SER A 145 7.71 -7.70 -7.17
N TYR A 146 7.03 -8.09 -8.25
CA TYR A 146 5.69 -8.69 -8.19
C TYR A 146 5.66 -9.96 -7.33
N VAL A 147 6.55 -10.91 -7.58
CA VAL A 147 6.60 -12.17 -6.83
C VAL A 147 6.88 -11.90 -5.35
N LEU A 148 7.86 -11.06 -5.04
CA LEU A 148 8.15 -10.65 -3.67
C LEU A 148 6.93 -9.99 -3.03
N THR A 149 6.26 -9.12 -3.77
CA THR A 149 5.11 -8.38 -3.28
C THR A 149 3.95 -9.31 -2.96
N ALA A 150 3.64 -10.23 -3.86
CA ALA A 150 2.58 -11.23 -3.66
C ALA A 150 2.90 -12.20 -2.52
N VAL A 151 4.15 -12.65 -2.39
CA VAL A 151 4.58 -13.61 -1.35
C VAL A 151 4.67 -12.97 0.03
N LEU A 152 5.10 -11.71 0.13
CA LEU A 152 5.21 -11.00 1.40
C LEU A 152 3.88 -10.42 1.89
N PHE A 153 2.89 -10.28 1.00
CA PHE A 153 1.58 -9.74 1.35
C PHE A 153 0.93 -10.40 2.58
N PRO A 154 0.89 -11.74 2.74
CA PRO A 154 0.34 -12.37 3.93
C PRO A 154 1.00 -11.95 5.23
N ILE A 155 2.32 -11.77 5.24
CA ILE A 155 3.07 -11.34 6.41
C ILE A 155 2.68 -9.89 6.76
N VAL A 156 2.69 -9.00 5.77
CA VAL A 156 2.33 -7.59 5.97
C VAL A 156 0.86 -7.45 6.38
N ALA A 157 -0.05 -8.15 5.72
CA ALA A 157 -1.47 -8.15 6.05
C ALA A 157 -1.72 -8.68 7.46
N TRP A 158 -1.00 -9.71 7.91
CA TRP A 158 -1.08 -10.20 9.28
C TRP A 158 -0.60 -9.16 10.30
N VAL A 159 0.51 -8.48 10.04
CA VAL A 159 1.01 -7.39 10.91
C VAL A 159 -0.01 -6.25 10.98
N LEU A 160 -0.53 -5.81 9.83
CA LEU A 160 -1.54 -4.75 9.77
C LEU A 160 -2.84 -5.15 10.47
N ALA A 161 -3.30 -6.39 10.30
CA ALA A 161 -4.47 -6.92 10.98
C ALA A 161 -4.27 -6.99 12.49
N ARG A 162 -3.08 -7.39 12.94
CA ARG A 162 -2.75 -7.40 14.38
C ARG A 162 -2.78 -5.99 14.95
N ALA A 163 -2.22 -5.02 14.23
CA ALA A 163 -2.19 -3.62 14.64
C ALA A 163 -3.58 -2.97 14.63
N GLN A 164 -4.41 -3.28 13.63
CA GLN A 164 -5.82 -2.91 13.58
C GLN A 164 -6.57 -3.45 14.80
N ASN A 165 -6.42 -4.75 15.11
CA ASN A 165 -7.14 -5.36 16.23
C ASN A 165 -6.68 -4.87 17.60
N SER A 166 -5.43 -4.43 17.76
CA SER A 166 -4.96 -3.85 19.02
C SER A 166 -5.37 -2.39 19.21
N LEU A 167 -5.36 -1.59 18.14
CA LEU A 167 -5.50 -0.13 18.21
C LEU A 167 -6.90 0.37 17.85
N LEU A 168 -7.63 -0.36 17.00
CA LEU A 168 -8.96 0.03 16.49
C LEU A 168 -10.11 -0.77 17.13
N ARG A 169 -9.85 -1.60 18.15
CA ARG A 169 -10.87 -2.45 18.83
C ARG A 169 -12.01 -1.68 19.52
N TYR A 170 -11.90 -0.35 19.65
CA TYR A 170 -12.88 0.51 20.32
C TYR A 170 -13.46 1.61 19.41
N VAL A 171 -13.38 1.43 18.08
CA VAL A 171 -14.03 2.29 17.06
C VAL A 171 -15.02 1.47 16.26
#